data_AF-A0A7S2UC37-F1
#
_entry.id   AF-A0A7S2UC37-F1
#
_cell.length_a   1.000
_cell.length_b   1.000
_cell.length_c   1.000
_cell.angle_alpha   90.00
_cell.angle_beta   90.00
_cell.angle_gamma   90.00
#
_symmetry.space_group_name_H-M   'P 1'
#
loop_
_entity.id
_entity.type
_entity.pdbx_description
1 polymer ?
#
loop_
_entity_poly.entity_id
_entity_poly.type
_entity_poly.pdbx_seq_one_letter_code
_entity_poly.pdbx_strand_id
1 'polypeptide(L)'
;ATGKGKSLCMQSAGTLLGGVTLVIVPLLALGADQVTKILRANQAYGVVKGYHLDEIKTPERRNMIIQELLHLNPDSKTSIFIFASPQAIVSNTAPWRGAIHNLHLKRLLRLVVIDELHLYLQFGLSLRSEFKKLTSLLLDKLFPPTDKRSHPALLVMTATISQRWLHIFHKMTNLSFLPKHILWGSPDDMARRDVNISFFLGDSILKRMRGSLIHFLQSTLYRKAILYSNTRNTAGHYGRCTRRGRQA
;
A
#
# COMPACT_ATOMS: atom_id res chain seq x y z
N ALA A 1 13.06 1.92 -1.86
CA ALA A 1 12.59 3.28 -2.18
C ALA A 1 11.21 3.26 -2.85
N THR A 2 10.42 4.34 -2.72
CA THR A 2 9.13 4.49 -3.42
C THR A 2 9.31 4.39 -4.93
N GLY A 3 8.45 3.62 -5.59
CA GLY A 3 8.50 3.43 -7.04
C GLY A 3 9.63 2.53 -7.55
N LYS A 4 10.27 1.71 -6.69
CA LYS A 4 11.25 0.68 -7.09
C LYS A 4 10.69 -0.76 -7.04
N GLY A 5 9.40 -0.93 -7.35
CA GLY A 5 8.84 -2.27 -7.57
C GLY A 5 8.33 -3.05 -6.34
N LYS A 6 8.11 -2.42 -5.17
CA LYS A 6 7.54 -3.11 -3.98
C LYS A 6 6.25 -3.88 -4.32
N SER A 7 5.35 -3.26 -5.09
CA SER A 7 4.10 -3.89 -5.53
C SER A 7 4.33 -5.13 -6.39
N LEU A 8 5.39 -5.16 -7.21
CA LEU A 8 5.73 -6.34 -8.03
C LEU A 8 6.15 -7.50 -7.12
N CYS A 9 6.98 -7.26 -6.09
CA CYS A 9 7.35 -8.31 -5.14
C CYS A 9 6.13 -8.94 -4.47
N MET A 10 5.18 -8.11 -4.01
CA MET A 10 3.93 -8.60 -3.41
C MET A 10 3.08 -9.37 -4.42
N GLN A 11 2.90 -8.84 -5.64
CA GLN A 11 2.09 -9.47 -6.68
C GLN A 11 2.70 -10.81 -7.12
N SER A 12 4.01 -10.84 -7.39
CA SER A 12 4.71 -12.07 -7.75
C SER A 12 4.64 -13.12 -6.63
N ALA A 13 4.88 -12.72 -5.37
CA ALA A 13 4.78 -13.65 -4.24
C ALA A 13 3.36 -14.21 -4.08
N GLY A 14 2.34 -13.35 -4.12
CA GLY A 14 0.95 -13.77 -3.99
C GLY A 14 0.49 -14.68 -5.13
N THR A 15 0.90 -14.39 -6.37
CA THR A 15 0.57 -15.22 -7.53
C THR A 15 1.29 -16.57 -7.51
N LEU A 16 2.55 -16.61 -7.08
CA LEU A 16 3.33 -17.86 -6.97
C LEU A 16 2.81 -18.78 -5.87
N LEU A 17 2.38 -18.22 -4.74
CA LEU A 17 1.82 -18.99 -3.63
C LEU A 17 0.41 -19.52 -3.91
N GLY A 18 -0.33 -18.87 -4.82
CA GLY A 18 -1.74 -19.17 -5.08
C GLY A 18 -2.64 -18.90 -3.86
N GLY A 19 -3.92 -19.26 -3.98
CA GLY A 19 -4.88 -19.05 -2.91
C GLY A 19 -5.15 -17.57 -2.66
N VAL A 20 -5.24 -17.16 -1.39
CA VAL A 20 -5.61 -15.79 -1.00
C VAL A 20 -4.42 -15.04 -0.41
N THR A 21 -4.17 -13.85 -0.95
CA THR A 21 -3.25 -12.85 -0.41
C THR A 21 -4.05 -11.69 0.20
N LEU A 22 -3.90 -11.47 1.50
CA LEU A 22 -4.50 -10.32 2.20
C LEU A 22 -3.47 -9.17 2.25
N VAL A 23 -3.81 -8.02 1.69
CA VAL A 23 -2.99 -6.80 1.70
C VAL A 23 -3.66 -5.75 2.59
N ILE A 24 -3.06 -5.49 3.74
CA ILE A 24 -3.47 -4.44 4.67
C ILE A 24 -2.91 -3.12 4.16
N VAL A 25 -3.81 -2.21 3.74
CA VAL A 25 -3.45 -0.90 3.19
C VAL A 25 -3.88 0.24 4.13
N PRO A 26 -2.95 1.08 4.62
CA PRO A 26 -3.30 2.19 5.51
C PRO A 26 -3.99 3.36 4.77
N LEU A 27 -3.91 3.41 3.44
CA LEU A 27 -4.52 4.43 2.59
C LEU A 27 -5.38 3.77 1.50
N LEU A 28 -6.67 4.13 1.43
CA LEU A 28 -7.64 3.52 0.52
C LEU A 28 -7.27 3.71 -0.96
N ALA A 29 -6.85 4.92 -1.34
CA ALA A 29 -6.48 5.23 -2.73
C ALA A 29 -5.37 4.32 -3.27
N LEU A 30 -4.43 3.89 -2.41
CA LEU A 30 -3.37 2.95 -2.81
C LEU A 30 -3.95 1.56 -3.11
N GLY A 31 -4.92 1.08 -2.33
CA GLY A 31 -5.58 -0.20 -2.59
C GLY A 31 -6.31 -0.22 -3.93
N ALA A 32 -7.07 0.84 -4.22
CA ALA A 32 -7.85 1.00 -5.45
C ALA A 32 -6.96 0.93 -6.72
N ASP A 33 -5.83 1.65 -6.68
CA ASP A 33 -4.85 1.65 -7.77
C ASP A 33 -4.25 0.26 -8.00
N GLN A 34 -4.01 -0.53 -6.95
CA GLN A 34 -3.44 -1.87 -7.07
C GLN A 34 -4.44 -2.88 -7.62
N VAL A 35 -5.70 -2.82 -7.19
CA VAL A 35 -6.77 -3.67 -7.76
C VAL A 35 -6.91 -3.41 -9.25
N THR A 36 -6.92 -2.14 -9.67
CA THR A 36 -7.00 -1.78 -11.10
C THR A 36 -5.85 -2.38 -11.91
N LYS A 37 -4.63 -2.41 -11.37
CA LYS A 37 -3.47 -3.02 -12.03
C LYS A 37 -3.61 -4.53 -12.16
N ILE A 38 -4.09 -5.20 -11.11
CA ILE A 38 -4.30 -6.66 -11.11
C ILE A 38 -5.34 -7.06 -12.14
N LEU A 39 -6.46 -6.34 -12.20
CA LEU A 39 -7.54 -6.63 -13.16
C LEU A 39 -7.13 -6.38 -14.62
N ARG A 40 -6.10 -5.55 -14.87
CA ARG A 40 -5.54 -5.28 -16.20
C ARG A 40 -4.39 -6.21 -16.59
N ALA A 41 -3.91 -7.05 -15.67
CA ALA A 41 -2.78 -7.94 -15.93
C ALA A 41 -3.19 -9.10 -16.87
N ASN A 42 -2.24 -9.60 -17.66
CA ASN A 42 -2.46 -10.76 -18.52
C ASN A 42 -2.70 -12.01 -17.66
N GLN A 43 -3.79 -12.74 -17.93
CA GLN A 43 -4.23 -13.91 -17.15
C GLN A 43 -3.97 -15.25 -17.88
N ALA A 44 -3.10 -15.26 -18.90
CA ALA A 44 -2.83 -16.43 -19.74
C ALA A 44 -2.41 -17.70 -18.97
N TYR A 45 -1.85 -17.57 -17.76
CA TYR A 45 -1.29 -18.68 -16.98
C TYR A 45 -2.07 -18.97 -15.68
N GLY A 46 -3.22 -18.32 -15.47
CA GLY A 46 -4.04 -18.52 -14.27
C GLY A 46 -4.95 -17.34 -13.97
N VAL A 47 -6.02 -17.61 -13.24
CA VAL A 47 -7.00 -16.60 -12.86
C VAL A 47 -6.46 -15.79 -11.68
N VAL A 48 -6.27 -14.49 -11.89
CA VAL A 48 -5.90 -13.54 -10.83
C VAL A 48 -7.05 -12.57 -10.60
N LYS A 49 -7.57 -12.54 -9.37
CA LYS A 49 -8.66 -11.67 -8.95
C LYS A 49 -8.18 -10.67 -7.91
N GLY A 50 -8.78 -9.48 -7.90
CA GLY A 50 -8.48 -8.42 -6.95
C GLY A 50 -9.77 -7.82 -6.39
N TYR A 51 -9.84 -7.67 -5.07
CA TYR A 51 -10.96 -7.03 -4.37
C TYR A 51 -10.44 -5.97 -3.42
N HIS A 52 -11.07 -4.79 -3.38
CA HIS A 52 -10.85 -3.81 -2.33
C HIS A 52 -12.06 -3.77 -1.40
N LEU A 53 -11.90 -4.29 -0.17
CA LEU A 53 -13.03 -4.47 0.74
C LEU A 53 -13.72 -3.17 1.13
N ASP A 54 -12.96 -2.09 1.26
CA ASP A 54 -13.47 -0.75 1.58
C ASP A 54 -14.37 -0.15 0.49
N GLU A 55 -14.24 -0.61 -0.75
CA GLU A 55 -15.06 -0.13 -1.87
C GLU A 55 -16.37 -0.93 -2.04
N ILE A 56 -16.54 -2.03 -1.31
CA ILE A 56 -17.70 -2.90 -1.44
C ILE A 56 -18.85 -2.40 -0.57
N LYS A 57 -19.75 -1.62 -1.19
CA LYS A 57 -20.85 -0.94 -0.50
C LYS A 57 -22.09 -1.80 -0.30
N THR A 58 -22.41 -2.74 -1.19
CA THR A 58 -23.70 -3.46 -1.17
C THR A 58 -23.60 -4.82 -0.48
N PRO A 59 -24.55 -5.19 0.40
CA PRO A 59 -24.56 -6.50 1.07
C PRO A 59 -24.50 -7.69 0.09
N GLU A 60 -25.17 -7.57 -1.06
CA GLU A 60 -25.24 -8.62 -2.09
C GLU A 60 -23.86 -8.91 -2.65
N ARG A 61 -23.10 -7.84 -2.97
CA ARG A 61 -21.73 -7.97 -3.47
C ARG A 61 -20.79 -8.52 -2.39
N ARG A 62 -20.99 -8.12 -1.13
CA ARG A 62 -20.22 -8.69 0.00
C ARG A 62 -20.46 -10.19 0.11
N ASN A 63 -21.73 -10.60 0.14
CA ASN A 63 -22.12 -12.00 0.24
C ASN A 63 -21.57 -12.83 -0.92
N MET A 64 -21.66 -12.33 -2.15
CA MET A 64 -21.09 -13.00 -3.33
C MET A 64 -19.58 -13.26 -3.16
N ILE A 65 -18.81 -12.26 -2.73
CA ILE A 65 -17.36 -12.39 -2.55
C ILE A 65 -17.06 -13.34 -1.39
N ILE A 66 -17.80 -13.26 -0.28
CA ILE A 66 -17.63 -14.18 0.85
C ILE A 66 -17.89 -15.62 0.43
N GLN A 67 -18.96 -15.89 -0.32
CA GLN A 67 -19.25 -17.24 -0.82
C GLN A 67 -18.15 -17.74 -1.76
N GLU A 68 -17.65 -16.90 -2.66
CA GLU A 68 -16.51 -17.24 -3.51
C GLU A 68 -15.28 -17.64 -2.68
N LEU A 69 -14.96 -16.88 -1.63
CA LEU A 69 -13.82 -17.18 -0.75
C LEU A 69 -14.04 -18.48 0.05
N LEU A 70 -15.27 -18.75 0.50
CA LEU A 70 -15.59 -19.95 1.28
C LEU A 70 -15.56 -21.22 0.44
N HIS A 71 -15.90 -21.12 -0.85
CA HIS A 71 -15.93 -22.24 -1.81
C HIS A 71 -14.64 -22.38 -2.63
N LEU A 72 -13.61 -21.58 -2.34
CA LEU A 72 -12.34 -21.67 -3.03
C LEU A 72 -11.70 -23.05 -2.83
N ASN A 73 -11.43 -23.75 -3.93
CA ASN A 73 -10.77 -25.05 -3.90
C ASN A 73 -9.26 -24.88 -3.58
N PRO A 74 -8.73 -25.57 -2.54
CA PRO A 74 -7.31 -25.58 -2.21
C PRO A 74 -6.36 -25.95 -3.35
N ASP A 75 -6.81 -26.78 -4.29
CA ASP A 75 -6.00 -27.25 -5.43
C ASP A 75 -6.14 -26.35 -6.67
N SER A 76 -6.91 -25.26 -6.57
CA SER A 76 -7.08 -24.34 -7.70
C SER A 76 -5.83 -23.48 -7.94
N LYS A 77 -5.53 -23.21 -9.21
CA LYS A 77 -4.49 -22.25 -9.63
C LYS A 77 -4.94 -20.79 -9.51
N THR A 78 -6.00 -20.51 -8.76
CA THR A 78 -6.56 -19.17 -8.63
C THR A 78 -5.81 -18.39 -7.57
N SER A 79 -5.43 -17.16 -7.89
CA SER A 79 -4.84 -16.21 -6.95
C SER A 79 -5.81 -15.07 -6.69
N ILE A 80 -6.18 -14.84 -5.43
CA ILE A 80 -7.09 -13.76 -5.04
C ILE A 80 -6.34 -12.78 -4.14
N PHE A 81 -6.28 -11.52 -4.55
CA PHE A 81 -5.74 -10.42 -3.77
C PHE A 81 -6.88 -9.65 -3.10
N ILE A 82 -6.84 -9.54 -1.78
CA ILE A 82 -7.79 -8.79 -0.97
C ILE A 82 -7.09 -7.58 -0.38
N PHE A 83 -7.43 -6.39 -0.83
CA PHE A 83 -6.97 -5.12 -0.27
C PHE A 83 -7.98 -4.62 0.76
N ALA A 84 -7.51 -4.35 1.96
CA ALA A 84 -8.39 -3.90 3.03
C ALA A 84 -7.67 -2.94 3.97
N SER A 85 -8.37 -1.89 4.39
CA SER A 85 -7.91 -1.07 5.51
C SER A 85 -8.11 -1.81 6.84
N PRO A 86 -7.38 -1.43 7.91
CA PRO A 86 -7.68 -1.89 9.25
C PRO A 86 -9.14 -1.66 9.66
N GLN A 87 -9.73 -0.54 9.22
CA GLN A 87 -11.13 -0.19 9.50
C GLN A 87 -12.10 -1.21 8.90
N ALA A 88 -11.90 -1.61 7.64
CA ALA A 88 -12.76 -2.60 6.98
C ALA A 88 -12.71 -3.97 7.66
N ILE A 89 -11.54 -4.38 8.16
CA ILE A 89 -11.36 -5.67 8.83
C ILE A 89 -11.94 -5.64 10.26
N VAL A 90 -11.72 -4.56 11.00
CA VAL A 90 -12.15 -4.44 12.40
C VAL A 90 -13.65 -4.17 12.50
N SER A 91 -14.26 -3.58 11.47
CA SER A 91 -15.69 -3.31 11.44
C SER A 91 -16.53 -4.56 11.69
N ASN A 92 -17.59 -4.42 12.50
CA ASN A 92 -18.59 -5.47 12.71
C ASN A 92 -19.72 -5.43 11.67
N THR A 93 -19.74 -4.43 10.77
CA THR A 93 -20.82 -4.26 9.78
C THR A 93 -20.72 -5.22 8.60
N ALA A 94 -19.54 -5.80 8.38
CA ALA A 94 -19.32 -6.80 7.34
C ALA A 94 -18.51 -7.96 7.92
N PRO A 95 -18.86 -9.23 7.62
CA PRO A 95 -18.22 -10.39 8.21
C PRO A 95 -16.86 -10.74 7.58
N TRP A 96 -16.12 -9.73 7.09
CA TRP A 96 -14.82 -9.90 6.43
C TRP A 96 -13.81 -10.61 7.31
N ARG A 97 -13.72 -10.21 8.58
CA ARG A 97 -12.84 -10.84 9.55
C ARG A 97 -13.14 -12.33 9.73
N GLY A 98 -14.42 -12.71 9.76
CA GLY A 98 -14.84 -14.12 9.84
C GLY A 98 -14.42 -14.90 8.59
N ALA A 99 -14.61 -14.34 7.41
CA ALA A 99 -14.19 -14.95 6.15
C ALA A 99 -12.65 -15.14 6.10
N ILE A 100 -11.87 -14.15 6.52
CA ILE A 100 -10.40 -14.24 6.58
C ILE A 100 -9.96 -15.35 7.56
N HIS A 101 -10.60 -15.44 8.73
CA HIS A 101 -10.33 -16.53 9.68
C HIS A 101 -10.64 -17.91 9.09
N ASN A 102 -11.75 -18.05 8.36
CA ASN A 102 -12.10 -19.30 7.69
C ASN A 102 -11.06 -19.71 6.64
N LEU A 103 -10.59 -18.75 5.83
CA LEU A 103 -9.53 -18.96 4.84
C LEU A 103 -8.23 -19.42 5.51
N HIS A 104 -7.87 -18.84 6.66
CA HIS A 104 -6.71 -19.27 7.43
C HIS A 104 -6.86 -20.72 7.93
N LEU A 105 -8.01 -21.06 8.53
CA LEU A 105 -8.29 -22.42 9.00
C LEU A 105 -8.24 -23.46 7.86
N LYS A 106 -8.69 -23.10 6.65
CA LYS A 106 -8.62 -23.94 5.45
C LYS A 106 -7.24 -23.94 4.77
N ARG A 107 -6.24 -23.24 5.31
CA ARG A 107 -4.91 -23.04 4.70
C ARG A 107 -4.95 -22.41 3.30
N LEU A 108 -5.98 -21.62 3.03
CA LEU A 108 -6.17 -20.88 1.79
C LEU A 108 -5.63 -19.45 1.86
N LEU A 109 -5.56 -18.87 3.06
CA LEU A 109 -4.82 -17.62 3.28
C LEU A 109 -3.32 -17.94 3.25
N ARG A 110 -2.65 -17.65 2.15
CA ARG A 110 -1.24 -18.02 1.92
C ARG A 110 -0.27 -16.91 2.27
N LEU A 111 -0.69 -15.65 2.09
CA LEU A 111 0.17 -14.48 2.28
C LEU A 111 -0.62 -13.35 2.95
N VAL A 112 -0.04 -12.76 3.98
CA VAL A 112 -0.48 -11.51 4.60
C VAL A 112 0.58 -10.45 4.31
N VAL A 113 0.15 -9.31 3.81
CA VAL A 113 0.99 -8.18 3.47
C VAL A 113 0.58 -6.97 4.28
N ILE A 114 1.54 -6.30 4.92
CA ILE A 114 1.34 -4.97 5.50
C ILE A 114 2.08 -3.97 4.61
N ASP A 115 1.32 -3.17 3.86
CA ASP A 115 1.89 -2.13 3.00
C ASP A 115 2.02 -0.79 3.75
N GLU A 116 3.00 0.01 3.33
CA GLU A 116 3.42 1.25 3.98
C GLU A 116 3.46 1.15 5.51
N LEU A 117 4.25 0.19 6.03
CA LEU A 117 4.36 -0.11 7.47
C LEU A 117 4.55 1.14 8.35
N HIS A 118 5.31 2.12 7.87
CA HIS A 118 5.53 3.37 8.62
C HIS A 118 4.22 4.10 8.94
N LEU A 119 3.26 4.13 8.01
CA LEU A 119 1.94 4.70 8.23
C LEU A 119 1.12 3.81 9.16
N TYR A 120 1.18 2.49 8.99
CA TYR A 120 0.49 1.55 9.88
C TYR A 120 0.89 1.77 11.34
N LEU A 121 2.19 1.88 11.61
CA LEU A 121 2.72 2.13 12.96
C LEU A 121 2.43 3.54 13.45
N GLN A 122 2.59 4.56 12.60
CA GLN A 122 2.27 5.94 12.97
C GLN A 122 0.80 6.09 13.35
N PHE A 123 -0.11 5.49 12.58
CA PHE A 123 -1.54 5.49 12.90
C PHE A 123 -1.85 4.65 14.12
N GLY A 124 -1.18 3.52 14.32
CA GLY A 124 -1.36 2.70 15.51
C GLY A 124 -0.82 3.34 16.80
N LEU A 125 0.19 4.21 16.72
CA LEU A 125 0.62 5.05 17.84
C LEU A 125 -0.31 6.25 18.07
N SER A 126 -1.04 6.67 17.05
CA SER A 126 -2.06 7.73 17.15
C SER A 126 -3.38 7.22 17.76
N LEU A 127 -4.38 8.10 17.90
CA LEU A 127 -5.71 7.78 18.44
C LEU A 127 -6.59 6.88 17.52
N ARG A 128 -6.03 6.31 16.45
CA ARG A 128 -6.75 5.41 15.54
C ARG A 128 -6.79 3.99 16.10
N SER A 129 -7.83 3.72 16.89
CA SER A 129 -7.99 2.46 17.62
C SER A 129 -8.03 1.21 16.72
N GLU A 130 -8.42 1.35 15.46
CA GLU A 130 -8.59 0.26 14.50
C GLU A 130 -7.26 -0.42 14.18
N PHE A 131 -6.16 0.32 14.15
CA PHE A 131 -4.83 -0.24 13.90
C PHE A 131 -4.38 -1.15 15.06
N LYS A 132 -4.67 -0.75 16.31
CA LYS A 132 -4.39 -1.58 17.50
C LYS A 132 -5.34 -2.79 17.56
N LYS A 133 -6.63 -2.57 17.29
CA LYS A 133 -7.64 -3.65 17.26
C LYS A 133 -7.35 -4.68 16.17
N LEU A 134 -6.77 -4.27 15.05
CA LEU A 134 -6.39 -5.21 13.99
C LEU A 134 -5.41 -6.28 14.49
N THR A 135 -4.45 -5.90 15.35
CA THR A 135 -3.53 -6.87 15.95
C THR A 135 -4.32 -7.94 16.71
N SER A 136 -5.11 -7.53 17.70
CA SER A 136 -5.78 -8.48 18.60
C SER A 136 -6.90 -9.27 17.92
N LEU A 137 -7.60 -8.67 16.96
CA LEU A 137 -8.74 -9.30 16.29
C LEU A 137 -8.36 -10.15 15.08
N LEU A 138 -7.18 -9.91 14.49
CA LEU A 138 -6.71 -10.61 13.29
C LEU A 138 -5.29 -11.17 13.47
N LEU A 139 -4.26 -10.34 13.63
CA LEU A 139 -2.87 -10.79 13.54
C LEU A 139 -2.53 -11.84 14.60
N ASP A 140 -2.95 -11.65 15.86
CA ASP A 140 -2.70 -12.61 16.94
C ASP A 140 -3.29 -14.00 16.66
N LYS A 141 -4.38 -14.05 15.89
CA LYS A 141 -5.05 -15.29 15.49
C LYS A 141 -4.42 -15.93 14.26
N LEU A 142 -3.87 -15.13 13.35
CA LEU A 142 -3.16 -15.61 12.16
C LEU A 142 -1.74 -16.08 12.47
N PHE A 143 -1.13 -15.49 13.51
CA PHE A 143 0.25 -15.73 13.90
C PHE A 143 0.37 -16.12 15.39
N PRO A 144 -0.32 -17.17 15.86
CA PRO A 144 -0.25 -17.58 17.25
C PRO A 144 1.18 -18.04 17.62
N PRO A 145 1.72 -17.69 18.80
CA PRO A 145 3.06 -18.12 19.22
C PRO A 145 3.22 -19.64 19.33
N THR A 146 2.11 -20.34 19.60
CA THR A 146 2.05 -21.78 19.89
C THR A 146 2.13 -22.66 18.65
N ASP A 147 1.73 -22.16 17.48
CA ASP A 147 1.72 -22.94 16.23
C ASP A 147 2.25 -22.12 15.07
N LYS A 148 3.57 -22.21 14.85
CA LYS A 148 4.25 -21.55 13.73
C LYS A 148 4.01 -22.22 12.38
N ARG A 149 3.50 -23.46 12.34
CA ARG A 149 3.33 -24.21 11.08
C ARG A 149 2.05 -23.83 10.35
N SER A 150 1.05 -23.31 11.06
CA SER A 150 -0.18 -22.79 10.46
C SER A 150 -0.06 -21.36 9.95
N HIS A 151 1.02 -20.64 10.28
CA HIS A 151 1.20 -19.24 9.88
C HIS A 151 1.15 -19.08 8.36
N PRO A 152 0.34 -18.14 7.83
CA PRO A 152 0.53 -17.70 6.45
C PRO A 152 1.91 -17.04 6.31
N ALA A 153 2.43 -16.91 5.10
CA ALA A 153 3.60 -16.08 4.88
C ALA A 153 3.27 -14.62 5.27
N LEU A 154 4.24 -13.92 5.87
CA LEU A 154 4.11 -12.50 6.20
C LEU A 154 5.14 -11.69 5.41
N LEU A 155 4.64 -10.73 4.63
CA LEU A 155 5.46 -9.74 3.93
C LEU A 155 5.15 -8.36 4.47
N VAL A 156 6.18 -7.59 4.81
CA VAL A 156 6.01 -6.22 5.26
C VAL A 156 6.80 -5.30 4.35
N MET A 157 6.14 -4.27 3.82
CA MET A 157 6.71 -3.36 2.84
C MET A 157 6.61 -1.92 3.32
N THR A 158 7.67 -1.15 3.07
CA THR A 158 7.70 0.28 3.34
C THR A 158 8.86 0.92 2.58
N ALA A 159 8.71 2.18 2.19
CA ALA A 159 9.82 2.93 1.59
C ALA A 159 10.73 3.59 2.64
N THR A 160 10.21 3.81 3.84
CA THR A 160 10.81 4.60 4.91
C THR A 160 10.71 3.80 6.20
N ILE A 161 11.83 3.28 6.69
CA ILE A 161 11.85 2.62 8.00
C ILE A 161 13.25 2.69 8.61
N SER A 162 13.29 2.75 9.92
CA SER A 162 14.50 2.74 10.75
C SER A 162 14.41 1.58 11.72
N GLN A 163 15.53 1.20 12.34
CA GLN A 163 15.55 0.12 13.34
C GLN A 163 14.54 0.35 14.49
N ARG A 164 14.30 1.61 14.87
CA ARG A 164 13.29 1.98 15.87
C ARG A 164 11.88 1.52 15.50
N TRP A 165 11.52 1.61 14.22
CA TRP A 165 10.18 1.20 13.77
C TRP A 165 9.99 -0.32 13.83
N LEU A 166 11.04 -1.11 13.63
CA LEU A 166 10.96 -2.57 13.82
C LEU A 166 10.68 -2.93 15.28
N HIS A 167 11.30 -2.22 16.24
CA HIS A 167 11.00 -2.38 17.66
C HIS A 167 9.55 -2.02 18.01
N ILE A 168 9.04 -0.92 17.43
CA ILE A 168 7.64 -0.52 17.62
C ILE A 168 6.70 -1.56 17.01
N PHE A 169 7.00 -2.07 15.81
CA PHE A 169 6.22 -3.13 15.18
C PHE A 169 6.17 -4.38 16.06
N HIS A 170 7.31 -4.80 16.60
CA HIS A 170 7.37 -5.93 17.52
C HIS A 170 6.51 -5.71 18.77
N LYS A 171 6.62 -4.54 19.41
CA LYS A 171 5.78 -4.21 20.57
C LYS A 171 4.28 -4.18 20.25
N MET A 172 3.92 -3.75 19.04
CA MET A 172 2.52 -3.59 18.63
C MET A 172 1.85 -4.87 18.13
N THR A 173 2.64 -5.82 17.61
CA THR A 173 2.10 -7.01 16.92
C THR A 173 2.62 -8.33 17.50
N ASN A 174 3.60 -8.28 18.40
CA ASN A 174 4.37 -9.42 18.87
C ASN A 174 5.12 -10.20 17.77
N LEU A 175 5.21 -9.64 16.56
CA LEU A 175 5.91 -10.24 15.42
C LEU A 175 7.33 -9.69 15.33
N SER A 176 8.27 -10.51 14.88
CA SER A 176 9.66 -10.10 14.68
C SER A 176 10.23 -10.76 13.43
N PHE A 177 11.26 -10.13 12.87
CA PHE A 177 11.95 -10.63 11.68
C PHE A 177 13.38 -11.00 12.04
N LEU A 178 13.83 -12.15 11.53
CA LEU A 178 15.25 -12.48 11.57
C LEU A 178 16.02 -11.50 10.68
N PRO A 179 17.25 -11.10 11.03
CA PRO A 179 18.04 -10.16 10.22
C PRO A 179 18.16 -10.54 8.74
N LYS A 180 18.30 -11.85 8.45
CA LYS A 180 18.37 -12.39 7.08
C LYS A 180 17.06 -12.26 6.27
N HIS A 181 15.93 -12.01 6.91
CA HIS A 181 14.63 -11.79 6.27
C HIS A 181 14.31 -10.30 6.09
N ILE A 182 15.24 -9.41 6.44
CA ILE A 182 15.08 -7.97 6.28
C ILE A 182 15.94 -7.52 5.10
N LEU A 183 15.28 -7.15 4.01
CA LEU A 183 15.96 -6.60 2.84
C LEU A 183 15.98 -5.07 2.91
N TRP A 184 17.15 -4.50 3.16
CA TRP A 184 17.39 -3.06 3.09
C TRP A 184 17.95 -2.71 1.72
N GLY A 185 17.38 -1.70 1.07
CA GLY A 185 18.01 -1.12 -0.11
C GLY A 185 19.25 -0.34 0.30
N SER A 186 20.38 -0.56 -0.37
CA SER A 186 21.58 0.25 -0.17
C SER A 186 21.36 1.70 -0.63
N PRO A 187 22.19 2.67 -0.18
CA PRO A 187 22.17 4.02 -0.74
C PRO A 187 22.28 4.04 -2.27
N ASP A 188 23.09 3.16 -2.86
CA ASP A 188 23.22 3.02 -4.31
C ASP A 188 21.94 2.45 -4.94
N ASP A 189 21.30 1.46 -4.31
CA ASP A 189 19.98 0.97 -4.70
C ASP A 189 18.88 2.00 -4.51
N MET A 190 19.13 3.10 -3.80
CA MET A 190 18.22 4.22 -3.63
C MET A 190 18.54 5.38 -4.56
N ALA A 191 19.76 5.44 -5.10
CA ALA A 191 20.18 6.46 -6.05
C ALA A 191 19.21 6.52 -7.24
N ARG A 192 18.88 7.75 -7.63
CA ARG A 192 18.03 8.08 -8.78
C ARG A 192 18.91 8.82 -9.78
N ARG A 193 19.61 8.06 -10.64
CA ARG A 193 20.57 8.60 -11.60
C ARG A 193 19.93 9.56 -12.63
N ASP A 194 18.62 9.47 -12.81
CA ASP A 194 17.84 10.32 -13.72
C ASP A 194 17.26 11.58 -13.05
N VAL A 195 17.58 11.84 -11.78
CA VAL A 195 17.10 13.03 -11.05
C VAL A 195 18.25 14.02 -10.89
N ASN A 196 18.10 15.19 -11.50
CA ASN A 196 19.01 16.31 -11.29
C ASN A 196 18.50 17.18 -10.12
N ILE A 197 19.38 17.48 -9.16
CA ILE A 197 19.08 18.32 -8.00
C ILE A 197 19.85 19.62 -8.14
N SER A 198 19.13 20.73 -8.27
CA SER A 198 19.69 22.07 -8.32
C SER A 198 19.25 22.89 -7.12
N PHE A 199 20.18 23.56 -6.46
CA PHE A 199 19.90 24.47 -5.35
C PHE A 199 20.04 25.92 -5.80
N PHE A 200 19.11 26.77 -5.35
CA PHE A 200 19.13 28.20 -5.62
C PHE A 200 19.00 28.95 -4.31
N LEU A 201 19.95 29.84 -4.03
CA LEU A 201 19.94 30.76 -2.89
C LEU A 201 19.64 32.18 -3.41
N GLY A 202 18.81 32.94 -2.69
CA GLY A 202 18.59 34.36 -2.97
C GLY A 202 17.26 34.92 -2.51
N ASP A 203 17.17 36.25 -2.45
CA ASP A 203 16.05 36.97 -1.82
C ASP A 203 14.79 37.08 -2.71
N SER A 204 14.90 36.66 -3.98
CA SER A 204 13.82 36.75 -4.99
C SER A 204 13.58 35.44 -5.73
N ILE A 205 13.67 34.31 -5.02
CA ILE A 205 13.41 32.95 -5.56
C ILE A 205 12.06 32.87 -6.30
N LEU A 206 11.03 33.54 -5.78
CA LEU A 206 9.68 33.52 -6.38
C LEU A 206 9.66 34.09 -7.80
N LYS A 207 10.35 35.21 -8.04
CA LYS A 207 10.39 35.89 -9.35
C LYS A 207 11.21 35.09 -10.36
N ARG A 208 12.33 34.50 -9.92
CA ARG A 208 13.20 33.66 -10.76
C ARG A 208 12.53 32.33 -11.12
N MET A 209 11.93 31.64 -10.14
CA MET A 209 11.19 30.40 -10.38
C MET A 209 10.01 30.61 -11.34
N ARG A 210 9.32 31.76 -11.26
CA ARG A 210 8.23 32.07 -12.19
C ARG A 210 8.71 32.06 -13.65
N GLY A 211 9.82 32.74 -13.96
CA GLY A 211 10.37 32.80 -15.32
C GLY A 211 10.72 31.41 -15.85
N SER A 212 11.47 30.64 -15.06
CA SER A 212 11.86 29.27 -15.42
C SER A 212 10.65 28.34 -15.55
N LEU A 213 9.63 28.47 -14.69
CA LEU A 213 8.43 27.64 -14.73
C LEU A 213 7.55 27.96 -15.93
N ILE A 214 7.36 29.25 -16.28
CA ILE A 214 6.61 29.64 -17.48
C ILE A 214 7.33 29.10 -18.72
N HIS A 215 8.64 29.32 -18.84
CA HIS A 215 9.42 28.78 -19.95
C HIS A 215 9.30 27.25 -20.02
N PHE A 216 9.43 26.54 -18.90
CA PHE A 216 9.27 25.08 -18.87
C PHE A 216 7.89 24.64 -19.36
N LEU A 217 6.82 25.28 -18.87
CA LEU A 217 5.43 24.96 -19.22
C LEU A 217 5.06 25.33 -20.67
N GLN A 218 5.74 26.31 -21.26
CA GLN A 218 5.59 26.69 -22.68
C GLN A 218 6.42 25.78 -23.60
N SER A 219 7.59 25.33 -23.15
CA SER A 219 8.51 24.53 -23.98
C SER A 219 7.99 23.14 -24.32
N THR A 220 7.00 22.61 -23.58
CA THR A 220 6.45 21.27 -23.86
C THR A 220 4.98 21.18 -23.44
N LEU A 221 4.16 20.51 -24.25
CA LEU A 221 2.78 20.17 -23.90
C LEU A 221 2.66 18.86 -23.07
N TYR A 222 3.70 18.02 -23.09
CA TYR A 222 3.64 16.66 -22.54
C TYR A 222 4.35 16.48 -21.19
N ARG A 223 5.23 17.42 -20.78
CA ARG A 223 5.89 17.32 -19.47
C ARG A 223 4.98 17.85 -18.36
N LYS A 224 4.96 17.12 -17.25
CA LYS A 224 4.22 17.46 -16.04
C LYS A 224 5.21 17.97 -14.99
N ALA A 225 4.80 18.96 -14.22
CA ALA A 225 5.56 19.49 -13.09
C ALA A 225 4.67 19.53 -11.84
N ILE A 226 5.28 19.27 -10.69
CA ILE A 226 4.65 19.45 -9.38
C ILE A 226 5.41 20.57 -8.67
N LEU A 227 4.68 21.60 -8.25
CA LEU A 227 5.23 22.71 -7.47
C LEU A 227 4.75 22.61 -6.03
N TYR A 228 5.69 22.44 -5.12
CA TYR A 228 5.43 22.48 -3.68
C TYR A 228 5.61 23.90 -3.14
N SER A 229 4.75 24.30 -2.21
CA SER A 229 4.77 25.61 -1.56
C SER A 229 4.37 25.45 -0.10
N ASN A 230 5.00 26.22 0.78
CA ASN A 230 4.77 26.14 2.23
C ASN A 230 3.37 26.64 2.63
N THR A 231 2.75 27.52 1.84
CA THR A 231 1.42 28.06 2.14
C THR A 231 0.45 27.88 0.99
N ARG A 232 -0.85 27.79 1.34
CA ARG A 232 -1.96 27.75 0.38
C ARG A 232 -2.03 29.03 -0.45
N ASN A 233 -1.75 30.19 0.15
CA ASN A 233 -1.80 31.48 -0.53
C ASN A 233 -0.75 31.57 -1.63
N THR A 234 0.48 31.16 -1.33
CA THR A 234 1.59 31.12 -2.29
C THR A 234 1.31 30.10 -3.40
N ALA A 235 0.78 28.91 -3.08
CA ALA A 235 0.36 27.94 -4.08
C ALA A 235 -0.73 28.49 -5.02
N GLY A 236 -1.73 29.19 -4.46
CA GLY A 236 -2.80 29.84 -5.22
C GLY A 236 -2.29 30.98 -6.11
N HIS A 237 -1.31 31.75 -5.62
CA HIS A 237 -0.64 32.78 -6.42
C HIS A 237 0.06 32.15 -7.63
N TYR A 238 0.84 31.09 -7.44
CA TYR A 238 1.48 30.38 -8.54
C TYR A 238 0.50 29.81 -9.56
N GLY A 239 -0.59 29.17 -9.10
CA GLY A 239 -1.63 28.64 -9.97
C GLY A 239 -2.30 29.71 -10.84
N ARG A 240 -2.49 30.94 -10.31
CA ARG A 240 -3.02 32.07 -11.09
C ARG A 240 -1.99 32.61 -12.08
N CYS A 241 -0.73 32.76 -11.66
CA CYS A 241 0.33 33.29 -12.51
C CYS A 241 0.64 32.39 -13.71
N THR A 242 0.65 31.07 -13.54
CA THR A 242 0.91 30.13 -14.64
C THR A 242 -0.27 30.03 -15.61
N ARG A 243 -1.52 30.18 -15.14
CA ARG A 243 -2.71 30.26 -16.02
C ARG A 243 -2.68 31.51 -16.90
N ARG A 244 -2.33 32.67 -16.35
CA ARG A 244 -2.21 33.93 -17.10
C ARG A 244 -1.06 33.89 -18.11
N GLY A 245 0.08 33.30 -17.76
CA GLY A 245 1.25 33.19 -18.66
C GLY A 245 1.11 32.16 -19.80
N ARG A 246 0.00 31.41 -19.88
CA ARG A 246 -0.36 30.58 -21.05
C ARG A 246 -1.32 31.28 -22.01
N GLN A 247 -1.95 32.38 -21.57
CA GLN A 247 -2.91 33.16 -22.37
C GLN A 247 -2.27 34.37 -23.06
N ALA A 248 -1.01 34.68 -22.74
CA ALA A 248 -0.16 35.67 -23.39
C ALA A 248 0.98 34.94 -24.10
#